data_AF-A0A3D5XAV0-F1
#
_entry.id   AF-A0A3D5XAV0-F1
#
_cell.length_a   1.000
_cell.length_b   1.000
_cell.length_c   1.000
_cell.angle_alpha   90.00
_cell.angle_beta   90.00
_cell.angle_gamma   90.00
#
_symmetry.space_group_name_H-M   'P 1'
#
loop_
_entity.id
_entity.type
_entity.pdbx_description
1 polymer ?
#
loop_
_entity_poly.entity_id
_entity_poly.type
_entity_poly.pdbx_seq_one_letter_code
_entity_poly.pdbx_strand_id
1 'polypeptide(L)'
;MIRLIAPAIALLLSLSCIAQEKQRQLITLNDGSRLSGIIVSDSLDILKVNILDNQTLSINKPDVLAIKPFENTVQTLSKTKGYFIHFTASVLAGENDLGNAYDMSFHLSNGYQLTNGLRLGIGSGIERLGIPVIPLYADIHYHPLNSRISPFVYLKSGYGLALLDNETQNNYYYEPITDSKGGFLFNTGVGIAMYTWQKAAVTVGIGYRFQKVTTFRRNDWWGGSSTTEYETTFQRIELQLGFVFR
;
A
#
# COMPACT_ATOMS: atom_id res chain seq x y z
N MET A 1 9.32 14.42 22.09
CA MET A 1 9.87 13.58 21.00
C MET A 1 10.12 12.11 21.39
N ILE A 2 10.58 11.79 22.60
CA ILE A 2 10.83 10.39 23.04
C ILE A 2 9.59 9.49 23.13
N ARG A 3 8.38 10.05 23.31
CA ARG A 3 7.14 9.26 23.52
C ARG A 3 6.63 8.49 22.29
N LEU A 4 7.08 8.84 21.07
CA LEU A 4 6.69 8.14 19.84
C LEU A 4 7.71 7.07 19.39
N ILE A 5 8.90 7.05 19.98
CA ILE A 5 9.97 6.13 19.60
C ILE A 5 9.70 4.72 20.14
N ALA A 6 9.23 4.62 21.39
CA ALA A 6 8.89 3.34 22.02
C ALA A 6 7.81 2.53 21.27
N PRO A 7 6.66 3.11 20.85
CA PRO A 7 5.66 2.36 20.09
C PRO A 7 6.15 1.96 18.69
N ALA A 8 6.94 2.81 18.02
CA ALA A 8 7.52 2.48 16.71
C ALA A 8 8.52 1.30 16.80
N ILE A 9 9.35 1.27 17.84
CA ILE A 9 10.27 0.15 18.11
C ILE A 9 9.48 -1.12 18.44
N ALA A 10 8.43 -1.03 19.25
CA ALA A 10 7.58 -2.18 19.57
C ALA A 10 6.87 -2.76 18.33
N LEU A 11 6.44 -1.89 17.40
CA LEU A 11 5.85 -2.30 16.13
C LEU A 11 6.87 -2.98 15.19
N LEU A 12 8.11 -2.49 15.16
CA LEU A 12 9.19 -3.12 14.39
C LEU A 12 9.63 -4.47 14.99
N LEU A 13 9.58 -4.61 16.31
CA LEU A 13 9.88 -5.87 17.01
C LEU A 13 8.79 -6.92 16.79
N SER A 14 7.51 -6.53 16.75
CA SER A 14 6.42 -7.49 16.47
C SER A 14 6.46 -8.01 15.02
N LEU A 15 6.84 -7.17 14.05
CA LEU A 15 7.09 -7.59 12.67
C LEU A 15 8.25 -8.61 12.57
N SER A 16 9.25 -8.47 13.42
CA SER A 16 10.37 -9.41 13.52
C SER A 16 9.95 -10.77 14.09
N CYS A 17 8.94 -10.78 14.96
CA CYS A 17 8.39 -11.99 15.57
C CYS A 17 7.51 -12.77 14.57
N ILE A 18 6.77 -12.07 13.70
CA ILE A 18 6.00 -12.69 12.60
C ILE A 18 6.93 -13.36 11.56
N ALA A 19 8.19 -12.93 11.47
CA ALA A 19 9.19 -13.52 10.58
C ALA A 19 9.83 -14.83 11.09
N GLN A 20 9.52 -15.27 12.33
CA GLN A 20 10.08 -16.50 12.94
C GLN A 20 9.19 -17.74 12.73
N GLU A 21 8.36 -17.78 11.70
CA GLU A 21 7.65 -18.99 11.33
C GLU A 21 8.66 -20.07 10.90
N LYS A 22 8.59 -21.28 11.50
CA LYS A 22 9.55 -22.36 11.23
C LYS A 22 9.58 -22.68 9.74
N GLN A 23 10.74 -22.53 9.13
CA GLN A 23 10.89 -22.71 7.69
C GLN A 23 10.61 -24.15 7.28
N ARG A 24 9.76 -24.31 6.27
CA ARG A 24 9.54 -25.59 5.59
C ARG A 24 10.85 -26.03 4.92
N GLN A 25 11.12 -27.32 4.91
CA GLN A 25 12.33 -27.92 4.35
C GLN A 25 11.95 -28.97 3.31
N LEU A 26 12.78 -29.09 2.26
CA LEU A 26 12.69 -30.12 1.24
C LEU A 26 13.62 -31.26 1.65
N ILE A 27 13.06 -32.44 1.85
CA ILE A 27 13.76 -33.64 2.28
C ILE A 27 13.77 -34.59 1.10
N THR A 28 14.96 -34.92 0.61
CA THR A 28 15.18 -35.91 -0.44
C THR A 28 15.62 -37.20 0.20
N LEU A 29 14.94 -38.30 -0.10
CA LEU A 29 15.32 -39.63 0.36
C LEU A 29 16.26 -40.32 -0.63
N ASN A 30 16.94 -41.39 -0.19
CA ASN A 30 17.89 -42.16 -1.01
C ASN A 30 17.26 -42.80 -2.26
N ASP A 31 15.96 -43.07 -2.23
CA ASP A 31 15.19 -43.59 -3.38
C ASP A 31 14.84 -42.50 -4.41
N GLY A 32 15.22 -41.24 -4.15
CA GLY A 32 14.93 -40.08 -4.99
C GLY A 32 13.58 -39.42 -4.73
N SER A 33 12.75 -39.97 -3.83
CA SER A 33 11.49 -39.34 -3.41
C SER A 33 11.74 -38.04 -2.65
N ARG A 34 10.77 -37.12 -2.72
CA ARG A 34 10.89 -35.76 -2.17
C ARG A 34 9.68 -35.45 -1.31
N LEU A 35 9.94 -35.00 -0.09
CA LEU A 35 8.93 -34.64 0.90
C LEU A 35 9.16 -33.19 1.34
N SER A 36 8.09 -32.43 1.57
CA SER A 36 8.18 -31.06 2.08
C SER A 36 7.43 -30.91 3.40
N GLY A 37 8.10 -30.39 4.41
CA GLY A 37 7.51 -30.25 5.73
C GLY A 37 8.39 -29.47 6.71
N ILE A 38 7.90 -29.25 7.92
CA ILE A 38 8.64 -28.56 8.98
C ILE A 38 9.29 -29.62 9.87
N ILE A 39 10.60 -29.56 10.06
CA ILE A 39 11.29 -30.47 10.99
C ILE A 39 10.93 -30.06 12.42
N VAL A 40 10.31 -30.99 13.15
CA VAL A 40 9.87 -30.78 14.54
C VAL A 40 10.95 -31.30 15.51
N SER A 41 11.64 -32.38 15.14
CA SER A 41 12.70 -33.00 15.93
C SER A 41 13.73 -33.66 15.02
N ASP A 42 15.01 -33.49 15.36
CA ASP A 42 16.14 -34.16 14.72
C ASP A 42 16.92 -34.93 15.79
N SER A 43 16.83 -36.27 15.74
CA SER A 43 17.57 -37.17 16.63
C SER A 43 18.61 -37.97 15.83
N LEU A 44 19.43 -38.78 16.51
CA LEU A 44 20.49 -39.56 15.84
C LEU A 44 19.92 -40.54 14.80
N ASP A 45 18.78 -41.18 15.10
CA ASP A 45 18.22 -42.23 14.26
C ASP A 45 16.97 -41.79 13.49
N ILE A 46 16.18 -40.87 14.06
CA ILE A 46 14.84 -40.52 13.54
C ILE A 46 14.73 -39.01 13.31
N LEU A 47 14.20 -38.67 12.15
CA LEU A 47 13.78 -37.33 11.77
C LEU A 47 12.25 -37.24 11.82
N LYS A 48 11.69 -36.32 12.63
CA LYS A 48 10.24 -36.08 12.69
C LYS A 48 9.87 -34.82 11.91
N VAL A 49 8.98 -34.98 10.95
CA VAL A 49 8.62 -33.94 9.97
C VAL A 49 7.12 -33.76 9.94
N ASN A 50 6.65 -32.52 10.13
CA ASN A 50 5.23 -32.18 9.96
C ASN A 50 4.96 -31.83 8.49
N ILE A 51 4.15 -32.63 7.79
CA ILE A 51 3.92 -32.51 6.34
C ILE A 51 2.66 -31.67 6.05
N LEU A 52 1.62 -31.89 6.84
CA LEU A 52 0.36 -31.14 6.87
C LEU A 52 0.14 -30.66 8.30
N ASP A 53 -0.71 -29.64 8.52
CA ASP A 53 -0.84 -28.94 9.82
C ASP A 53 -1.07 -29.86 11.04
N ASN A 54 -1.44 -31.12 10.83
CA ASN A 54 -1.60 -32.12 11.90
C ASN A 54 -1.06 -33.54 11.57
N GLN A 55 -0.12 -33.69 10.63
CA GLN A 55 0.47 -35.00 10.28
C GLN A 55 1.98 -35.01 10.42
N THR A 56 2.46 -35.71 11.46
CA THR A 56 3.90 -35.92 11.70
C THR A 56 4.34 -37.27 11.13
N LEU A 57 5.26 -37.23 10.18
CA LEU A 57 5.95 -38.39 9.64
C LEU A 57 7.28 -38.60 10.37
N SER A 58 7.59 -39.85 10.70
CA SER A 58 8.91 -40.24 11.21
C SER A 58 9.69 -40.91 10.07
N ILE A 59 10.88 -40.40 9.80
CA ILE A 59 11.77 -40.87 8.73
C ILE A 59 13.08 -41.32 9.38
N ASN A 60 13.64 -42.46 8.96
CA ASN A 60 14.95 -42.87 9.44
C ASN A 60 16.02 -41.97 8.81
N LYS A 61 16.94 -41.46 9.63
CA LYS A 61 18.00 -40.56 9.18
C LYS A 61 18.93 -41.18 8.11
N PRO A 62 19.27 -42.48 8.15
CA PRO A 62 20.02 -43.13 7.08
C PRO A 62 19.35 -43.09 5.71
N ASP A 63 18.02 -42.99 5.67
CA ASP A 63 17.24 -42.95 4.41
C ASP A 63 17.21 -41.55 3.79
N VAL A 64 17.70 -40.53 4.52
CA VAL A 64 17.72 -39.13 4.08
C VAL A 64 19.01 -38.85 3.31
N LEU A 65 18.86 -38.55 2.02
CA LEU A 65 19.97 -38.19 1.14
C LEU A 65 20.41 -36.73 1.34
N ALA A 66 19.44 -35.82 1.39
CA ALA A 66 19.70 -34.40 1.51
C ALA A 66 18.53 -33.64 2.12
N ILE A 67 18.84 -32.67 2.98
CA ILE A 67 17.89 -31.69 3.49
C ILE A 67 18.26 -30.33 2.91
N LYS A 68 17.32 -29.71 2.21
CA LYS A 68 17.48 -28.37 1.65
C LYS A 68 16.40 -27.45 2.21
N PRO A 69 16.66 -26.14 2.33
CA PRO A 69 15.58 -25.18 2.55
C PRO A 69 14.50 -25.41 1.49
N PHE A 70 13.22 -25.48 1.90
CA PHE A 70 12.15 -25.53 0.92
C PHE A 70 12.05 -24.13 0.31
N GLU A 71 12.76 -23.94 -0.80
CA GLU A 71 12.52 -22.80 -1.66
C GLU A 71 11.13 -22.97 -2.24
N ASN A 72 10.13 -22.40 -1.57
CA ASN A 72 8.90 -22.05 -2.24
C ASN A 72 9.33 -21.09 -3.35
N THR A 73 9.43 -21.58 -4.59
CA THR A 73 9.59 -20.76 -5.78
C THR A 73 8.30 -19.97 -6.06
N VAL A 74 7.68 -19.41 -5.02
CA VAL A 74 6.96 -18.16 -5.18
C VAL A 74 8.08 -17.16 -5.42
N GLN A 75 8.43 -16.94 -6.70
CA GLN A 75 9.28 -15.82 -7.07
C GLN A 75 8.65 -14.60 -6.41
N THR A 76 9.26 -14.14 -5.31
CA THR A 76 8.73 -13.04 -4.54
C THR A 76 8.75 -11.83 -5.46
N LEU A 77 7.55 -11.35 -5.79
CA LEU A 77 7.29 -10.27 -6.74
C LEU A 77 8.19 -9.05 -6.49
N SER A 78 8.71 -8.87 -5.28
CA SER A 78 9.64 -7.80 -4.89
C SER A 78 10.95 -7.74 -5.70
N LYS A 79 11.46 -8.83 -6.32
CA LYS A 79 12.71 -8.80 -7.10
C LYS A 79 12.57 -9.07 -8.60
N THR A 80 11.40 -9.46 -9.09
CA THR A 80 11.19 -9.61 -10.53
C THR A 80 11.10 -8.22 -11.19
N LYS A 81 11.60 -8.05 -12.43
CA LYS A 81 11.42 -6.82 -13.26
C LYS A 81 10.21 -6.92 -14.18
N GLY A 82 9.47 -5.83 -14.38
CA GLY A 82 8.22 -5.90 -15.13
C GLY A 82 7.17 -4.87 -14.77
N TYR A 83 6.15 -4.82 -15.62
CA TYR A 83 5.02 -3.91 -15.50
C TYR A 83 4.12 -4.30 -14.33
N PHE A 84 3.51 -3.32 -13.67
CA PHE A 84 2.50 -3.55 -12.65
C PHE A 84 1.31 -2.61 -12.82
N ILE A 85 0.16 -3.05 -12.33
CA ILE A 85 -1.02 -2.24 -12.09
C ILE A 85 -1.32 -2.29 -10.59
N HIS A 86 -1.61 -1.16 -9.99
CA HIS A 86 -1.92 -1.05 -8.57
C HIS A 86 -3.21 -0.26 -8.39
N PHE A 87 -4.23 -0.96 -7.92
CA PHE A 87 -5.49 -0.34 -7.50
C PHE A 87 -5.44 -0.10 -5.99
N THR A 88 -5.88 1.07 -5.53
CA THR A 88 -5.91 1.41 -4.10
C THR A 88 -7.24 2.07 -3.75
N ALA A 89 -7.88 1.61 -2.70
CA ALA A 89 -8.99 2.28 -2.04
C ALA A 89 -8.51 2.77 -0.67
N SER A 90 -8.80 4.02 -0.34
CA SER A 90 -8.36 4.62 0.92
C SER A 90 -9.44 5.44 1.60
N VAL A 91 -9.32 5.52 2.92
CA VAL A 91 -10.06 6.43 3.77
C VAL A 91 -9.10 7.54 4.19
N LEU A 92 -9.51 8.78 3.94
CA LEU A 92 -8.79 10.00 4.30
C LEU A 92 -9.44 10.56 5.57
N ALA A 93 -8.84 10.27 6.71
CA ALA A 93 -9.31 10.73 8.01
C ALA A 93 -8.69 12.07 8.38
N GLY A 94 -9.50 12.95 8.97
CA GLY A 94 -9.11 14.26 9.43
C GLY A 94 -10.31 15.19 9.41
N GLU A 95 -10.38 16.13 10.35
CA GLU A 95 -11.42 17.13 10.37
C GLU A 95 -11.04 18.27 9.41
N ASN A 96 -11.99 18.75 8.60
CA ASN A 96 -11.83 19.99 7.83
C ASN A 96 -12.73 21.07 8.44
N ASP A 97 -12.54 22.32 8.01
CA ASP A 97 -13.35 23.47 8.45
C ASP A 97 -14.86 23.34 8.12
N LEU A 98 -15.24 22.30 7.38
CA LEU A 98 -16.62 21.97 6.98
C LEU A 98 -17.23 20.82 7.82
N GLY A 99 -16.52 20.27 8.81
CA GLY A 99 -17.02 19.21 9.70
C GLY A 99 -16.99 17.79 9.13
N ASN A 100 -16.42 17.57 7.94
CA ASN A 100 -16.21 16.22 7.39
C ASN A 100 -14.97 15.59 8.04
N ALA A 101 -15.22 14.52 8.82
CA ALA A 101 -14.19 13.77 9.53
C ALA A 101 -13.50 12.69 8.68
N TYR A 102 -14.14 12.23 7.60
CA TYR A 102 -13.61 11.20 6.72
C TYR A 102 -14.05 11.39 5.27
N ASP A 103 -13.16 11.07 4.35
CA ASP A 103 -13.41 11.03 2.91
C ASP A 103 -12.92 9.69 2.32
N MET A 104 -13.44 9.29 1.17
CA MET A 104 -12.95 8.09 0.45
C MET A 104 -12.21 8.49 -0.82
N SER A 105 -11.19 7.72 -1.16
CA SER A 105 -10.39 7.89 -2.37
C SER A 105 -10.14 6.57 -3.07
N PHE A 106 -10.22 6.60 -4.40
CA PHE A 106 -9.93 5.46 -5.25
C PHE A 106 -8.84 5.85 -6.25
N HIS A 107 -7.85 5.00 -6.38
CA HIS A 107 -6.65 5.25 -7.15
C HIS A 107 -6.32 4.06 -8.03
N LEU A 108 -5.82 4.37 -9.22
CA LEU A 108 -5.23 3.41 -10.14
C LEU A 108 -3.88 3.97 -10.58
N SER A 109 -2.81 3.22 -10.31
CA SER A 109 -1.49 3.51 -10.83
C SER A 109 -0.95 2.35 -11.62
N ASN A 110 -0.06 2.66 -12.54
CA ASN A 110 0.64 1.67 -13.33
C ASN A 110 2.07 2.13 -13.59
N GLY A 111 2.96 1.16 -13.76
CA GLY A 111 4.37 1.48 -13.88
C GLY A 111 5.24 0.26 -14.02
N TYR A 112 6.50 0.44 -13.68
CA TYR A 112 7.54 -0.58 -13.83
C TYR A 112 8.24 -0.83 -12.51
N GLN A 113 8.42 -2.11 -12.19
CA GLN A 113 9.19 -2.57 -11.05
C GLN A 113 10.61 -2.99 -11.46
N LEU A 114 11.57 -2.56 -10.65
CA LEU A 114 12.98 -2.87 -10.80
C LEU A 114 13.41 -4.01 -9.85
N THR A 115 14.54 -4.66 -10.15
CA THR A 115 15.11 -5.76 -9.34
C THR A 115 15.54 -5.37 -7.93
N ASN A 116 15.67 -4.07 -7.65
CA ASN A 116 16.13 -3.54 -6.36
C ASN A 116 14.97 -3.25 -5.39
N GLY A 117 13.73 -3.66 -5.71
CA GLY A 117 12.54 -3.40 -4.90
C GLY A 117 11.91 -2.02 -5.12
N LEU A 118 12.48 -1.20 -6.02
CA LEU A 118 11.91 0.08 -6.43
C LEU A 118 10.81 -0.13 -7.48
N ARG A 119 9.66 0.48 -7.27
CA ARG A 119 8.57 0.61 -8.25
C ARG A 119 8.40 2.08 -8.57
N LEU A 120 8.34 2.38 -9.85
CA LEU A 120 8.10 3.72 -10.38
C LEU A 120 6.91 3.65 -11.33
N GLY A 121 5.99 4.61 -11.21
CA GLY A 121 4.80 4.65 -12.04
C GLY A 121 4.18 6.02 -12.06
N ILE A 122 3.03 6.07 -12.73
CA ILE A 122 2.12 7.21 -12.72
C ILE A 122 0.73 6.68 -12.38
N GLY A 123 -0.09 7.52 -11.77
CA GLY A 123 -1.44 7.15 -11.41
C GLY A 123 -2.40 8.30 -11.47
N SER A 124 -3.66 7.93 -11.50
CA SER A 124 -4.78 8.83 -11.36
C SER A 124 -5.81 8.26 -10.39
N GLY A 125 -6.79 9.06 -10.00
CA GLY A 125 -7.81 8.63 -9.08
C GLY A 125 -9.01 9.55 -9.05
N ILE A 126 -9.90 9.26 -8.12
CA ILE A 126 -11.04 10.11 -7.76
C ILE A 126 -11.04 10.21 -6.25
N GLU A 127 -11.06 11.44 -5.76
CA GLU A 127 -11.10 11.78 -4.34
C GLU A 127 -12.24 12.75 -4.11
N ARG A 128 -12.90 12.65 -2.95
CA ARG A 128 -13.92 13.64 -2.54
C ARG A 128 -13.40 14.36 -1.31
N LEU A 129 -12.67 15.45 -1.48
CA LEU A 129 -12.11 16.26 -0.38
C LEU A 129 -12.94 17.53 -0.21
N GLY A 130 -14.19 17.39 0.24
CA GLY A 130 -15.20 18.45 0.19
C GLY A 130 -15.71 18.71 -1.24
N ILE A 131 -14.81 18.82 -2.21
CA ILE A 131 -15.10 18.85 -3.65
C ILE A 131 -14.49 17.61 -4.36
N PRO A 132 -15.06 17.15 -5.49
CA PRO A 132 -14.46 16.08 -6.27
C PRO A 132 -13.13 16.54 -6.91
N VAL A 133 -12.09 15.74 -6.74
CA VAL A 133 -10.74 16.00 -7.27
C VAL A 133 -10.23 14.77 -8.03
N ILE A 134 -9.63 15.00 -9.20
CA ILE A 134 -8.91 13.99 -9.97
C ILE A 134 -7.41 14.23 -9.78
N PRO A 135 -6.72 13.48 -8.88
CA PRO A 135 -5.28 13.51 -8.73
C PRO A 135 -4.58 12.90 -9.96
N LEU A 136 -3.56 13.57 -10.49
CA LEU A 136 -2.59 12.99 -11.43
C LEU A 136 -1.20 13.06 -10.80
N TYR A 137 -0.52 11.92 -10.65
CA TYR A 137 0.70 11.83 -9.85
C TYR A 137 1.72 10.84 -10.37
N ALA A 138 2.98 11.09 -10.03
CA ALA A 138 4.03 10.09 -10.04
C ALA A 138 3.93 9.24 -8.78
N ASP A 139 4.15 7.93 -8.90
CA ASP A 139 4.00 6.94 -7.85
C ASP A 139 5.31 6.17 -7.65
N ILE A 140 5.86 6.25 -6.45
CA ILE A 140 7.14 5.65 -6.10
C ILE A 140 6.93 4.76 -4.87
N HIS A 141 7.29 3.48 -4.99
CA HIS A 141 7.34 2.58 -3.85
C HIS A 141 8.70 1.91 -3.72
N TYR A 142 9.16 1.71 -2.49
CA TYR A 142 10.40 0.99 -2.20
C TYR A 142 10.14 -0.15 -1.21
N HIS A 143 10.55 -1.36 -1.59
CA HIS A 143 10.39 -2.60 -0.85
C HIS A 143 11.79 -3.10 -0.42
N PRO A 144 12.24 -2.82 0.81
CA PRO A 144 13.56 -3.22 1.27
C PRO A 144 13.72 -4.74 1.45
N LEU A 145 12.64 -5.47 1.76
CA LEU A 145 12.71 -6.90 2.06
C LEU A 145 12.07 -7.73 0.95
N ASN A 146 12.74 -8.82 0.60
CA ASN A 146 12.28 -9.77 -0.40
C ASN A 146 11.64 -11.00 0.26
N SER A 147 10.49 -10.80 0.88
CA SER A 147 9.73 -11.81 1.63
C SER A 147 8.28 -11.86 1.18
N ARG A 148 7.54 -12.92 1.55
CA ARG A 148 6.08 -13.06 1.28
C ARG A 148 5.28 -11.88 1.84
N ILE A 149 5.71 -11.37 2.99
CA ILE A 149 5.20 -10.16 3.62
C ILE A 149 6.35 -9.15 3.57
N SER A 150 6.23 -8.12 2.74
CA SER A 150 7.28 -7.13 2.51
C SER A 150 6.81 -5.76 2.99
N PRO A 151 7.48 -5.12 3.97
CA PRO A 151 7.23 -3.74 4.28
C PRO A 151 7.59 -2.87 3.06
N PHE A 152 6.90 -1.76 2.89
CA PHE A 152 7.21 -0.78 1.87
C PHE A 152 7.04 0.62 2.40
N VAL A 153 7.77 1.55 1.78
CA VAL A 153 7.53 2.99 1.88
C VAL A 153 7.05 3.49 0.53
N TYR A 154 6.19 4.50 0.52
CA TYR A 154 5.65 5.06 -0.71
C TYR A 154 5.64 6.59 -0.71
N LEU A 155 5.67 7.14 -1.91
CA LEU A 155 5.59 8.56 -2.19
C LEU A 155 4.76 8.75 -3.48
N LYS A 156 3.70 9.53 -3.38
CA LYS A 156 2.92 10.03 -4.52
C LYS A 156 3.02 11.54 -4.56
N SER A 157 3.31 12.11 -5.73
CA SER A 157 3.45 13.56 -5.89
C SER A 157 2.96 13.99 -7.27
N GLY A 158 2.27 15.13 -7.34
CA GLY A 158 1.71 15.60 -8.60
C GLY A 158 0.74 16.77 -8.45
N TYR A 159 -0.34 16.75 -9.22
CA TYR A 159 -1.32 17.82 -9.28
C TYR A 159 -2.74 17.25 -9.30
N GLY A 160 -3.61 17.74 -8.42
CA GLY A 160 -5.00 17.28 -8.32
C GLY A 160 -5.93 18.30 -8.94
N LEU A 161 -6.69 17.89 -9.95
CA LEU A 161 -7.63 18.71 -10.69
C LEU A 161 -8.96 18.77 -9.94
N ALA A 162 -9.33 19.95 -9.46
CA ALA A 162 -10.63 20.16 -8.84
C ALA A 162 -11.73 20.18 -9.91
N LEU A 163 -12.78 19.40 -9.70
CA LEU A 163 -14.01 19.46 -10.49
C LEU A 163 -15.04 20.25 -9.70
N LEU A 164 -15.68 21.24 -10.33
CA LEU A 164 -16.83 21.89 -9.71
C LEU A 164 -18.01 20.91 -9.69
N ASP A 165 -18.67 20.82 -8.56
CA ASP A 165 -19.96 20.15 -8.47
C ASP A 165 -21.05 21.13 -8.95
N ASN A 166 -21.71 20.79 -10.06
CA ASN A 166 -22.75 21.62 -10.69
C ASN A 166 -23.94 21.90 -9.75
N GLU A 167 -24.06 21.19 -8.63
CA GLU A 167 -25.13 21.42 -7.64
C GLU A 167 -25.01 22.76 -6.90
N THR A 168 -23.84 23.40 -6.88
CA THR A 168 -23.67 24.72 -6.25
C THR A 168 -24.07 25.91 -7.13
N GLN A 169 -24.33 25.70 -8.43
CA GLN A 169 -24.80 26.79 -9.31
C GLN A 169 -26.27 27.17 -9.11
N ASN A 170 -27.06 26.36 -8.40
CA ASN A 170 -28.51 26.53 -8.33
C ASN A 170 -29.04 27.04 -6.98
N ASN A 171 -28.18 27.64 -6.15
CA ASN A 171 -28.61 28.24 -4.89
C ASN A 171 -28.58 29.77 -4.99
N TYR A 172 -29.74 30.36 -5.27
CA TYR A 172 -29.96 31.80 -5.47
C TYR A 172 -29.55 32.69 -4.27
N TYR A 173 -29.19 32.09 -3.14
CA TYR A 173 -28.79 32.74 -1.89
C TYR A 173 -27.28 32.77 -1.62
N TYR A 174 -26.45 32.01 -2.34
CA TYR A 174 -25.00 31.95 -2.11
C TYR A 174 -24.24 32.37 -3.37
N GLU A 175 -23.32 33.32 -3.24
CA GLU A 175 -22.51 33.82 -4.38
C GLU A 175 -21.80 32.64 -5.08
N PRO A 176 -21.95 32.47 -6.40
CA PRO A 176 -21.58 31.25 -7.11
C PRO A 176 -20.07 31.05 -7.18
N ILE A 177 -19.61 29.83 -6.87
CA ILE A 177 -18.24 29.40 -7.17
C ILE A 177 -18.12 29.36 -8.70
N THR A 178 -17.23 30.16 -9.26
CA THR A 178 -17.16 30.40 -10.72
C THR A 178 -16.09 29.54 -11.38
N ASP A 179 -15.03 29.22 -10.65
CA ASP A 179 -13.93 28.38 -11.13
C ASP A 179 -13.23 27.70 -9.94
N SER A 180 -12.65 26.53 -10.16
CA SER A 180 -11.87 25.79 -9.16
C SER A 180 -10.66 25.23 -9.87
N LYS A 181 -9.49 25.74 -9.50
CA LYS A 181 -8.22 25.20 -9.94
C LYS A 181 -7.78 24.13 -8.98
N GLY A 182 -7.23 23.10 -9.58
CA GLY A 182 -6.49 22.10 -8.87
C GLY A 182 -5.30 22.67 -8.10
N GLY A 183 -4.55 21.79 -7.45
CA GLY A 183 -3.33 22.19 -6.77
C GLY A 183 -2.36 21.04 -6.56
N PHE A 184 -1.20 21.40 -6.03
CA PHE A 184 -0.15 20.45 -5.72
C PHE A 184 -0.66 19.37 -4.75
N LEU A 185 -0.31 18.12 -5.05
CA LEU A 185 -0.60 16.97 -4.21
C LEU A 185 0.70 16.30 -3.78
N PHE A 186 0.72 15.86 -2.54
CA PHE A 186 1.81 15.10 -1.95
C PHE A 186 1.25 14.06 -0.99
N ASN A 187 1.75 12.84 -1.05
CA ASN A 187 1.33 11.77 -0.19
C ASN A 187 2.52 10.86 0.10
N THR A 188 2.79 10.59 1.36
CA THR A 188 3.85 9.64 1.72
C THR A 188 3.42 8.80 2.89
N GLY A 189 3.90 7.57 2.93
CA GLY A 189 3.53 6.65 3.99
C GLY A 189 4.32 5.36 3.96
N VAL A 190 3.86 4.45 4.82
CA VAL A 190 4.46 3.14 5.00
C VAL A 190 3.36 2.08 4.96
N GLY A 191 3.71 0.85 4.61
CA GLY A 191 2.75 -0.23 4.54
C GLY A 191 3.39 -1.59 4.45
N ILE A 192 2.55 -2.59 4.28
CA ILE A 192 2.92 -4.00 4.15
C ILE A 192 2.25 -4.56 2.90
N ALA A 193 3.05 -5.21 2.05
CA ALA A 193 2.61 -5.95 0.89
C ALA A 193 2.64 -7.45 1.20
N MET A 194 1.49 -8.11 1.06
CA MET A 194 1.32 -9.55 1.20
C MET A 194 1.19 -10.16 -0.19
N TYR A 195 2.20 -10.91 -0.61
CA TYR A 195 2.22 -11.59 -1.90
C TYR A 195 1.44 -12.91 -1.80
N THR A 196 0.13 -12.82 -2.09
CA THR A 196 -0.81 -13.94 -1.94
C THR A 196 -0.74 -14.93 -3.11
N TRP A 197 -0.43 -14.45 -4.32
CA TRP A 197 -0.31 -15.28 -5.54
C TRP A 197 0.99 -14.99 -6.29
N GLN A 198 1.33 -15.83 -7.28
CA GLN A 198 2.55 -15.65 -8.10
C GLN A 198 2.60 -14.29 -8.82
N LYS A 199 1.44 -13.68 -9.10
CA LYS A 199 1.30 -12.44 -9.89
C LYS A 199 0.46 -11.35 -9.21
N ALA A 200 0.06 -11.55 -7.96
CA ALA A 200 -0.78 -10.58 -7.26
C ALA A 200 -0.39 -10.41 -5.79
N ALA A 201 -0.56 -9.19 -5.29
CA ALA A 201 -0.29 -8.80 -3.92
C ALA A 201 -1.44 -7.98 -3.34
N VAL A 202 -1.72 -8.16 -2.06
CA VAL A 202 -2.59 -7.28 -1.28
C VAL A 202 -1.69 -6.35 -0.47
N THR A 203 -2.01 -5.06 -0.44
CA THR A 203 -1.24 -4.03 0.26
C THR A 203 -2.12 -3.33 1.28
N VAL A 204 -1.59 -3.09 2.46
CA VAL A 204 -2.22 -2.25 3.49
C VAL A 204 -1.21 -1.21 3.90
N GLY A 205 -1.63 0.04 4.05
CA GLY A 205 -0.72 1.13 4.42
C GLY A 205 -1.40 2.25 5.16
N ILE A 206 -0.56 3.05 5.81
CA ILE A 206 -0.92 4.31 6.45
C ILE A 206 0.00 5.41 5.91
N GLY A 207 -0.55 6.58 5.65
CA GLY A 207 0.21 7.70 5.13
C GLY A 207 -0.35 9.04 5.55
N TYR A 208 0.39 10.08 5.18
CA TYR A 208 0.02 11.46 5.33
C TYR A 208 -0.22 12.05 3.94
N ARG A 209 -1.43 12.59 3.74
CA ARG A 209 -1.89 13.18 2.50
C ARG A 209 -2.00 14.69 2.65
N PHE A 210 -1.33 15.41 1.74
CA PHE A 210 -1.43 16.84 1.56
C PHE A 210 -2.00 17.13 0.16
N GLN A 211 -3.05 17.94 0.10
CA GLN A 211 -3.67 18.38 -1.15
C GLN A 211 -3.99 19.86 -1.05
N LYS A 212 -3.48 20.66 -1.99
CA LYS A 212 -3.91 22.05 -2.15
C LYS A 212 -5.00 22.13 -3.22
N VAL A 213 -5.98 22.99 -3.01
CA VAL A 213 -7.07 23.32 -3.94
C VAL A 213 -7.27 24.82 -3.90
N THR A 214 -7.40 25.45 -5.07
CA THR A 214 -7.64 26.90 -5.16
C THR A 214 -8.99 27.15 -5.82
N THR A 215 -9.90 27.81 -5.12
CA THR A 215 -11.25 28.10 -5.61
C THR A 215 -11.42 29.59 -5.85
N PHE A 216 -12.07 29.97 -6.95
CA PHE A 216 -12.36 31.35 -7.30
C PHE A 216 -13.85 31.63 -7.10
N ARG A 217 -14.14 32.64 -6.29
CA ARG A 217 -15.50 33.12 -6.04
C ARG A 217 -15.66 34.48 -6.70
N ARG A 218 -16.57 34.58 -7.67
CA ARG A 218 -16.94 35.86 -8.27
C ARG A 218 -18.12 36.44 -7.49
N ASN A 219 -17.96 37.67 -7.04
CA ASN A 219 -19.03 38.46 -6.47
C ASN A 219 -19.43 39.52 -7.49
N ASP A 220 -20.67 39.43 -8.00
CA ASP A 220 -21.24 40.38 -8.94
C ASP A 220 -22.23 41.29 -8.20
N TRP A 221 -22.08 42.60 -8.38
CA TRP A 221 -22.93 43.63 -7.76
C TRP A 221 -23.20 44.75 -8.76
N TRP A 222 -24.20 45.60 -8.50
CA TRP A 222 -24.72 46.56 -9.47
C TRP A 222 -23.68 47.59 -10.01
N GLY A 223 -22.53 47.74 -9.35
CA GLY A 223 -21.44 48.64 -9.74
C GLY A 223 -20.16 47.98 -10.24
N GLY A 224 -20.12 46.65 -10.46
CA GLY A 224 -18.92 45.97 -10.96
C GLY A 224 -18.89 44.45 -10.71
N SER A 225 -17.70 43.86 -10.69
CA SER A 225 -17.49 42.47 -10.31
C SER A 225 -16.14 42.34 -9.62
N SER A 226 -16.04 41.53 -8.57
CA SER A 226 -14.78 41.22 -7.90
C SER A 226 -14.59 39.70 -7.83
N THR A 227 -13.38 39.22 -8.10
CA THR A 227 -13.04 37.80 -7.98
C THR A 227 -12.13 37.60 -6.78
N THR A 228 -12.61 36.85 -5.78
CA THR A 228 -11.83 36.48 -4.60
C THR A 228 -11.27 35.07 -4.76
N GLU A 229 -9.98 34.91 -4.50
CA GLU A 229 -9.27 33.63 -4.54
C GLU A 229 -9.21 33.04 -3.13
N TYR A 230 -9.63 31.78 -3.00
CA TYR A 230 -9.59 31.01 -1.75
C TYR A 230 -8.66 29.81 -1.94
N GLU A 231 -7.58 29.77 -1.17
CA GLU A 231 -6.68 28.63 -1.13
C GLU A 231 -7.05 27.72 0.04
N THR A 232 -7.49 26.51 -0.26
CA THR A 232 -7.82 25.48 0.75
C THR A 232 -6.75 24.40 0.74
N THR A 233 -6.23 24.07 1.92
CA THR A 233 -5.25 22.99 2.09
C THR A 233 -5.83 21.86 2.92
N PHE A 234 -5.84 20.65 2.37
CA PHE A 234 -6.27 19.45 3.06
C PHE A 234 -5.07 18.69 3.60
N GLN A 235 -5.11 18.37 4.89
CA GLN A 235 -4.14 17.54 5.59
C GLN A 235 -4.90 16.35 6.17
N ARG A 236 -4.64 15.15 5.64
CA ARG A 236 -5.40 13.94 5.99
C ARG A 236 -4.44 12.81 6.33
N ILE A 237 -4.85 11.97 7.27
CA ILE A 237 -4.24 10.65 7.48
C ILE A 237 -4.93 9.70 6.51
N GLU A 238 -4.15 9.04 5.66
CA GLU A 238 -4.64 8.06 4.71
C GLU A 238 -4.49 6.66 5.30
N LEU A 239 -5.58 5.89 5.32
CA LEU A 239 -5.55 4.45 5.50
C LEU A 239 -5.88 3.80 4.16
N GLN A 240 -4.96 3.03 3.59
CA GLN A 240 -5.08 2.48 2.25
C GLN A 240 -5.09 0.95 2.23
N LEU A 241 -5.99 0.39 1.44
CA LEU A 241 -6.04 -1.01 1.02
C LEU A 241 -5.87 -1.06 -0.49
N GLY A 242 -4.89 -1.83 -0.98
CA GLY A 242 -4.64 -1.90 -2.41
C GLY A 242 -4.33 -3.31 -2.91
N PHE A 243 -4.46 -3.48 -4.21
CA PHE A 243 -4.21 -4.71 -4.93
C PHE A 243 -3.23 -4.44 -6.07
N VAL A 244 -2.11 -5.16 -6.06
CA VAL A 244 -1.09 -5.07 -7.11
C VAL A 244 -1.20 -6.30 -7.99
N PHE A 245 -1.25 -6.08 -9.30
CA PHE A 245 -1.28 -7.11 -10.32
C PHE A 245 -0.09 -6.96 -11.26
N ARG A 246 0.38 -8.09 -11.79
CA ARG A 246 1.61 -8.15 -12.57
C ARG A 246 1.55 -9.16 -13.71
#